data_AF-F5HK98-F1
#
_entry.id   AF-F5HK98-F1
#
_cell.length_a   1.000
_cell.length_b   1.000
_cell.length_c   1.000
_cell.angle_alpha   90.00
_cell.angle_beta   90.00
_cell.angle_gamma   90.00
#
_symmetry.space_group_name_H-M   'P 1'
#
loop_
_entity.id
_entity.type
_entity.pdbx_description
1 polymer ?
#
loop_
_entity_poly.entity_id
_entity_poly.type
_entity_poly.pdbx_seq_one_letter_code
_entity_poly.pdbx_strand_id
1 'polypeptide(L)'
;MINNKWGKVGRFCLFKSAYKLGEDIVATIDFSCGTIKCVQLSVTLQCEETELLHGAVSPPSGTPSAKEDSKGADSADVASSTAEGANEPERPKNISRVTNYSKHHEVCLGMLQTQVILPIPLHVTPTFRTELIEVSWRLHFQFVTSTNAELSSEMLLDRTAESEEGLEWVAPTDIAIETMIWSLPITIYPTAPLQIPQPCGEYKLNIK
;
A
#
# COMPACT_ATOMS: atom_id res chain seq x y z
N MET A 1 13.34 2.46 -0.95
CA MET A 1 13.72 2.87 -2.32
C MET A 1 12.73 2.20 -3.26
N ILE A 2 12.26 2.91 -4.29
CA ILE A 2 11.24 2.43 -5.22
C ILE A 2 11.91 2.17 -6.56
N ASN A 3 11.83 0.93 -7.02
CA ASN A 3 12.49 0.43 -8.22
C ASN A 3 11.47 -0.25 -9.14
N ASN A 4 11.75 -0.28 -10.44
CA ASN A 4 11.11 -1.16 -11.41
C ASN A 4 12.18 -1.92 -12.22
N LYS A 5 11.78 -2.63 -13.28
CA LYS A 5 12.67 -3.45 -14.12
C LYS A 5 13.75 -2.67 -14.90
N TRP A 6 13.63 -1.35 -15.03
CA TRP A 6 14.63 -0.48 -15.67
C TRP A 6 15.52 0.26 -14.65
N GLY A 7 15.35 0.05 -13.34
CA GLY A 7 16.15 0.71 -12.30
C GLY A 7 15.32 1.50 -11.27
N LYS A 8 15.90 2.61 -10.78
CA LYS A 8 15.40 3.37 -9.62
C LYS A 8 14.45 4.47 -10.09
N VAL A 9 13.26 4.52 -9.50
CA VAL A 9 12.27 5.58 -9.73
C VAL A 9 12.44 6.70 -8.72
N GLY A 10 12.67 6.36 -7.44
CA GLY A 10 12.90 7.35 -6.40
C GLY A 10 12.94 6.78 -4.98
N ARG A 11 12.98 7.69 -4.01
CA ARG A 11 13.00 7.41 -2.57
C ARG A 11 11.77 8.04 -1.92
N PHE A 12 10.84 7.18 -1.51
CA PHE A 12 9.73 7.56 -0.66
C PHE A 12 10.16 7.61 0.81
N CYS A 13 9.78 8.68 1.50
CA CYS A 13 10.01 8.91 2.93
C CYS A 13 8.68 9.23 3.61
N LEU A 14 8.34 8.46 4.64
CA LEU A 14 7.14 8.62 5.46
C LEU A 14 7.54 8.87 6.90
N PHE A 15 6.98 9.89 7.54
CA PHE A 15 7.38 10.28 8.90
C PHE A 15 6.96 9.29 9.98
N LYS A 16 5.83 8.58 9.80
CA LYS A 16 5.33 7.54 10.70
C LYS A 16 4.47 6.53 9.93
N SER A 17 4.47 5.26 10.33
CA SER A 17 3.60 4.22 9.73
C SER A 17 2.24 4.08 10.44
N ALA A 18 2.05 4.81 11.54
CA ALA A 18 0.88 4.75 12.41
C ALA A 18 0.22 6.13 12.53
N TYR A 19 -1.07 6.18 12.24
CA TYR A 19 -1.89 7.39 12.22
C TYR A 19 -3.16 7.22 13.06
N LYS A 20 -3.88 8.32 13.28
CA LYS A 20 -5.23 8.33 13.86
C LYS A 20 -6.25 8.89 12.88
N LEU A 21 -7.53 8.61 13.11
CA LEU A 21 -8.64 9.25 12.37
C LEU A 21 -8.56 10.79 12.46
N GLY A 22 -8.67 11.47 11.32
CA GLY A 22 -8.59 12.93 11.26
C GLY A 22 -7.17 13.52 11.20
N GLU A 23 -6.13 12.69 11.18
CA GLU A 23 -4.77 13.16 10.88
C GLU A 23 -4.50 13.22 9.37
N ASP A 24 -3.56 14.08 8.97
CA ASP A 24 -3.00 14.10 7.63
C ASP A 24 -1.77 13.19 7.52
N ILE A 25 -1.77 12.32 6.52
CA ILE A 25 -0.59 11.54 6.11
C ILE A 25 0.28 12.45 5.24
N VAL A 26 1.37 12.95 5.82
CA VAL A 26 2.39 13.69 5.08
C VAL A 26 3.57 12.78 4.75
N ALA A 27 4.02 12.81 3.50
CA ALA A 27 5.18 12.08 3.02
C ALA A 27 5.94 12.87 1.94
N THR A 28 7.16 12.47 1.61
CA THR A 28 7.93 13.03 0.48
C THR A 28 8.41 11.93 -0.46
N ILE A 29 8.50 12.26 -1.75
CA ILE A 29 9.14 11.42 -2.76
C ILE A 29 10.26 12.21 -3.39
N ASP A 30 11.47 11.69 -3.25
CA ASP A 30 12.70 12.22 -3.82
C ASP A 30 13.05 11.43 -5.09
N PHE A 31 13.00 12.13 -6.23
CA PHE A 31 13.34 11.61 -7.55
C PHE A 31 14.81 11.89 -7.93
N SER A 32 15.57 12.65 -7.14
CA SER A 32 16.97 13.00 -7.46
C SER A 32 17.89 11.78 -7.53
N CYS A 33 17.58 10.72 -6.77
CA CYS A 33 18.29 9.43 -6.83
C CYS A 33 17.71 8.44 -7.87
N GLY A 34 16.79 8.90 -8.73
CA GLY A 34 16.15 8.11 -9.77
C GLY A 34 16.97 8.05 -11.07
N THR A 35 17.20 6.83 -11.56
CA THR A 35 17.75 6.59 -12.91
C THR A 35 16.66 6.77 -13.98
N ILE A 36 15.40 6.59 -13.62
CA ILE A 36 14.22 6.71 -14.49
C ILE A 36 13.40 7.92 -14.07
N LYS A 37 12.90 8.70 -15.03
CA LYS A 37 11.96 9.79 -14.74
C LYS A 37 10.57 9.26 -14.48
N CYS A 38 9.99 9.69 -13.36
CA CYS A 38 8.56 9.63 -13.16
C CYS A 38 7.90 10.78 -13.94
N VAL A 39 6.86 10.46 -14.71
CA VAL A 39 6.05 11.41 -15.47
C VAL A 39 4.84 11.84 -14.63
N GLN A 40 4.22 10.88 -13.94
CA GLN A 40 3.04 11.10 -13.11
C GLN A 40 3.06 10.20 -11.87
N LEU A 41 2.68 10.78 -10.74
CA LEU A 41 2.46 10.12 -9.47
C LEU A 41 0.96 10.06 -9.16
N SER A 42 0.53 8.97 -8.54
CA SER A 42 -0.73 8.91 -7.79
C SER A 42 -0.53 8.13 -6.51
N VAL A 43 -1.00 8.66 -5.39
CA VAL A 43 -1.01 7.97 -4.09
C VAL A 43 -2.43 7.99 -3.57
N THR A 44 -2.98 6.82 -3.27
CA THR A 44 -4.36 6.65 -2.81
C THR A 44 -4.37 5.96 -1.46
N LEU A 45 -5.07 6.53 -0.49
CA LEU A 45 -5.35 5.87 0.78
C LEU A 45 -6.42 4.81 0.55
N GLN A 46 -6.08 3.54 0.79
CA GLN A 46 -6.96 2.39 0.58
C GLN A 46 -7.22 1.66 1.90
N CYS A 47 -8.50 1.32 2.11
CA CYS A 47 -8.93 0.35 3.12
C CYS A 47 -9.12 -1.01 2.42
N GLU A 48 -8.56 -2.06 3.00
CA GLU A 48 -8.69 -3.43 2.55
C GLU A 48 -9.45 -4.24 3.60
N GLU A 49 -10.52 -4.89 3.18
CA GLU A 49 -11.27 -5.84 3.98
C GLU A 49 -10.90 -7.24 3.50
N THR A 50 -10.37 -8.06 4.42
CA THR A 50 -9.95 -9.43 4.16
C THR A 50 -10.79 -10.38 4.99
N GLU A 51 -11.43 -11.35 4.34
CA GLU A 51 -12.15 -12.42 5.03
C GLU A 51 -11.15 -13.47 5.55
N LEU A 52 -11.20 -13.69 6.87
CA LEU A 52 -10.40 -14.70 7.55
C LEU A 52 -11.25 -15.95 7.70
N LEU A 53 -11.22 -16.82 6.69
CA LEU A 53 -11.94 -18.09 6.73
C LEU A 53 -11.41 -18.98 7.86
N HIS A 54 -12.22 -19.16 8.89
CA HIS A 54 -12.01 -20.16 9.92
C HIS A 54 -12.16 -21.56 9.31
N GLY A 55 -11.06 -22.32 9.30
CA GLY A 55 -11.00 -23.77 9.01
C GLY A 55 -11.85 -24.29 7.85
N ALA A 56 -11.22 -24.70 6.75
CA ALA A 56 -11.87 -25.53 5.74
C ALA A 56 -12.29 -26.88 6.37
N VAL A 57 -13.52 -26.94 6.89
CA VAL A 57 -14.21 -28.19 7.19
C VAL A 57 -14.43 -28.85 5.83
N SER A 58 -13.64 -29.89 5.56
CA SER A 58 -13.83 -30.73 4.38
C SER A 58 -15.28 -31.25 4.37
N PRO A 59 -15.97 -31.22 3.21
CA PRO A 59 -17.32 -31.75 3.15
C PRO A 59 -17.28 -33.25 3.49
N PRO A 60 -18.16 -33.74 4.39
CA PRO A 60 -18.21 -35.17 4.70
C PRO A 60 -18.63 -35.95 3.46
N SER A 61 -17.69 -36.72 2.89
CA SER A 61 -17.92 -37.60 1.76
C SER A 61 -18.79 -38.79 2.17
N GLY A 62 -20.11 -38.59 2.17
CA GLY A 62 -21.09 -39.59 2.58
C GLY A 62 -21.59 -40.46 1.44
N THR A 63 -20.93 -41.59 1.19
CA THR A 63 -21.60 -42.81 0.67
C THR A 63 -20.84 -44.06 1.14
N PRO A 64 -21.53 -45.17 1.51
CA PRO A 64 -20.91 -46.23 2.31
C PRO A 64 -20.41 -47.41 1.46
N SER A 65 -19.42 -48.15 1.97
CA SER A 65 -19.18 -49.57 1.66
C SER A 65 -18.40 -50.27 2.77
N ALA A 66 -18.75 -51.52 3.01
CA ALA A 66 -18.59 -52.26 4.26
C ALA A 66 -17.27 -53.04 4.44
N LYS A 67 -17.02 -53.47 5.69
CA LYS A 67 -16.17 -54.62 6.13
C LYS A 67 -14.63 -54.46 5.96
N GLU A 68 -13.69 -55.17 6.61
CA GLU A 68 -13.51 -56.05 7.82
C GLU A 68 -11.98 -56.29 7.95
N ASP A 69 -11.28 -56.54 9.07
CA ASP A 69 -11.54 -56.51 10.53
C ASP A 69 -10.18 -56.60 11.32
N SER A 70 -10.20 -56.38 12.65
CA SER A 70 -9.32 -56.95 13.70
C SER A 70 -8.00 -56.29 14.20
N LYS A 71 -7.96 -56.14 15.55
CA LYS A 71 -6.87 -56.42 16.54
C LYS A 71 -5.63 -55.53 16.79
N GLY A 72 -5.37 -55.35 18.11
CA GLY A 72 -4.05 -55.09 18.74
C GLY A 72 -3.77 -53.60 19.02
N ALA A 73 -3.78 -53.02 20.23
CA ALA A 73 -3.18 -53.36 21.55
C ALA A 73 -1.88 -52.56 21.83
N ASP A 74 -1.80 -52.05 23.07
CA ASP A 74 -0.65 -51.50 23.81
C ASP A 74 -0.03 -50.11 23.50
N SER A 75 -0.26 -49.21 24.46
CA SER A 75 0.73 -48.52 25.32
C SER A 75 1.70 -47.43 24.80
N ALA A 76 1.53 -46.26 25.44
CA ALA A 76 2.55 -45.43 26.13
C ALA A 76 3.40 -44.38 25.37
N ASP A 77 3.94 -43.48 26.21
CA ASP A 77 5.05 -42.51 26.05
C ASP A 77 4.85 -41.29 25.13
N VAL A 78 4.56 -40.08 25.64
CA VAL A 78 5.38 -39.15 26.46
C VAL A 78 6.60 -38.55 25.72
N ALA A 79 6.64 -37.21 25.76
CA ALA A 79 7.79 -36.29 25.59
C ALA A 79 8.19 -35.76 24.18
N SER A 80 7.93 -34.45 24.03
CA SER A 80 8.94 -33.42 23.73
C SER A 80 9.79 -33.52 22.45
N SER A 81 9.58 -32.54 21.54
CA SER A 81 10.72 -31.90 20.87
C SER A 81 10.53 -30.38 20.72
N THR A 82 11.60 -29.70 21.13
CA THR A 82 11.91 -28.27 21.12
C THR A 82 11.93 -27.66 19.73
N ALA A 83 11.53 -26.37 19.63
CA ALA A 83 11.85 -25.37 18.60
C ALA A 83 11.67 -25.71 17.11
N GLU A 84 11.01 -24.81 16.39
CA GLU A 84 11.74 -23.91 15.45
C GLU A 84 10.84 -22.75 15.01
N GLY A 85 11.45 -21.58 14.77
CA GLY A 85 10.76 -20.41 14.26
C GLY A 85 10.47 -20.57 12.78
N ALA A 86 9.44 -21.34 12.44
CA ALA A 86 9.00 -21.51 11.06
C ALA A 86 8.43 -20.20 10.52
N ASN A 87 9.08 -19.67 9.49
CA ASN A 87 8.62 -18.54 8.69
C ASN A 87 7.32 -18.96 8.00
N GLU A 88 6.15 -18.59 8.54
CA GLU A 88 4.85 -19.02 8.00
C GLU A 88 4.74 -18.51 6.55
N PRO A 89 4.48 -19.38 5.54
CA PRO A 89 4.25 -18.91 4.19
C PRO A 89 3.00 -18.04 4.19
N GLU A 90 3.11 -16.78 3.75
CA GLU A 90 1.98 -15.85 3.73
C GLU A 90 0.82 -16.45 2.92
N ARG A 91 -0.18 -16.95 3.65
CA ARG A 91 -1.36 -17.58 3.08
C ARG A 91 -2.09 -16.51 2.25
N PRO A 92 -2.48 -16.81 0.99
CA PRO A 92 -3.10 -15.80 0.14
C PRO A 92 -4.34 -15.21 0.82
N LYS A 93 -4.24 -13.93 1.20
CA LYS A 93 -5.33 -13.19 1.82
C LYS A 93 -6.42 -12.99 0.78
N ASN A 94 -7.62 -13.54 1.03
CA ASN A 94 -8.81 -13.21 0.25
C ASN A 94 -9.29 -11.81 0.62
N ILE A 95 -8.68 -10.81 -0.02
CA ILE A 95 -9.14 -9.42 0.03
C ILE A 95 -10.51 -9.39 -0.65
N SER A 96 -11.59 -9.30 0.13
CA SER A 96 -12.97 -9.33 -0.37
C SER A 96 -13.42 -7.96 -0.88
N ARG A 97 -12.91 -6.87 -0.29
CA ARG A 97 -13.21 -5.49 -0.73
C ARG A 97 -12.02 -4.55 -0.55
N VAL A 98 -11.80 -3.69 -1.54
CA VAL A 98 -10.87 -2.55 -1.45
C VAL A 98 -11.65 -1.26 -1.69
N THR A 99 -11.56 -0.32 -0.74
CA THR A 99 -12.23 0.98 -0.81
C THR A 99 -11.18 2.10 -0.88
N ASN A 100 -11.29 2.98 -1.87
CA ASN A 100 -10.44 4.15 -2.02
C ASN A 100 -11.02 5.35 -1.26
N TYR A 101 -10.19 6.11 -0.54
CA TYR A 101 -10.58 7.32 0.17
C TYR A 101 -9.91 8.56 -0.44
N SER A 102 -8.93 9.16 0.25
CA SER A 102 -8.19 10.30 -0.27
C SER A 102 -7.19 9.88 -1.36
N LYS A 103 -7.00 10.75 -2.36
CA LYS A 103 -6.03 10.56 -3.45
C LYS A 103 -5.27 11.85 -3.72
N HIS A 104 -3.94 11.74 -3.77
CA HIS A 104 -3.02 12.73 -4.32
C HIS A 104 -2.67 12.31 -5.74
N HIS A 105 -2.73 13.22 -6.70
CA HIS A 105 -2.32 13.00 -8.09
C HIS A 105 -1.48 14.19 -8.53
N GLU A 106 -0.40 13.93 -9.25
CA GLU A 106 0.55 14.95 -9.66
C GLU A 106 1.29 14.54 -10.94
N VAL A 107 1.49 15.50 -11.85
CA VAL A 107 2.39 15.36 -12.99
C VAL A 107 3.77 15.88 -12.56
N CYS A 108 4.75 14.99 -12.50
CA CYS A 108 6.02 15.22 -11.83
C CYS A 108 7.26 15.12 -12.75
N LEU A 109 7.06 15.14 -14.08
CA LEU A 109 8.15 15.17 -15.04
C LEU A 109 9.08 16.37 -14.79
N GLY A 110 10.36 16.09 -14.55
CA GLY A 110 11.37 17.13 -14.26
C GLY A 110 11.48 17.54 -12.79
N MET A 111 10.58 17.09 -11.91
CA MET A 111 10.71 17.34 -10.47
C MET A 111 11.83 16.50 -9.85
N LEU A 112 12.62 17.11 -8.95
CA LEU A 112 13.61 16.40 -8.14
C LEU A 112 13.00 15.85 -6.84
N GLN A 113 11.93 16.46 -6.33
CA GLN A 113 11.21 16.03 -5.14
C GLN A 113 9.76 16.52 -5.21
N THR A 114 8.82 15.75 -4.62
CA THR A 114 7.46 16.22 -4.30
C THR A 114 7.05 15.85 -2.87
N GLN A 115 6.01 16.51 -2.36
CA GLN A 115 5.31 16.23 -1.11
C GLN A 115 3.92 15.65 -1.39
N VAL A 116 3.56 14.61 -0.65
CA VAL A 116 2.24 13.97 -0.69
C VAL A 116 1.53 14.28 0.62
N ILE A 117 0.26 14.72 0.54
CA ILE A 117 -0.61 14.95 1.69
C ILE A 117 -1.93 14.22 1.45
N LEU A 118 -2.28 13.29 2.34
CA LEU A 118 -3.51 12.50 2.28
C LEU A 118 -4.29 12.60 3.60
N PRO A 119 -5.44 13.31 3.64
CA PRO A 119 -6.26 13.38 4.85
C PRO A 119 -6.93 12.03 5.14
N ILE A 120 -6.93 11.63 6.42
CA ILE A 120 -7.69 10.47 6.91
C ILE A 120 -9.06 10.96 7.40
N PRO A 121 -10.19 10.56 6.79
CA PRO A 121 -11.49 11.06 7.22
C PRO A 121 -11.89 10.53 8.61
N LEU A 122 -12.54 11.36 9.43
CA LEU A 122 -12.95 11.00 10.79
C LEU A 122 -14.00 9.87 10.88
N HIS A 123 -14.69 9.56 9.78
CA HIS A 123 -15.79 8.60 9.74
C HIS A 123 -15.39 7.20 9.24
N VAL A 124 -14.11 6.98 8.90
CA VAL A 124 -13.66 5.68 8.38
C VAL A 124 -13.38 4.69 9.49
N THR A 125 -13.45 3.40 9.18
CA THR A 125 -13.18 2.34 10.15
C THR A 125 -11.67 2.20 10.40
N PRO A 126 -11.18 2.34 11.65
CA PRO A 126 -9.78 2.10 12.00
C PRO A 126 -9.32 0.66 11.67
N THR A 127 -8.01 0.43 11.72
CA THR A 127 -7.45 -0.92 11.66
C THR A 127 -7.98 -1.76 12.82
N PHE A 128 -8.61 -2.90 12.51
CA PHE A 128 -9.00 -3.90 13.50
C PHE A 128 -8.97 -5.31 12.88
N ARG A 129 -9.00 -6.33 13.74
CA ARG A 129 -9.04 -7.73 13.34
C ARG A 129 -9.93 -8.52 14.29
N THR A 130 -10.70 -9.44 13.74
CA THR A 130 -11.46 -10.47 14.47
C THR A 130 -11.10 -11.86 13.93
N GLU A 131 -11.85 -12.89 14.34
CA GLU A 131 -11.71 -14.25 13.81
C GLU A 131 -12.28 -14.43 12.39
N LEU A 132 -13.04 -13.45 11.88
CA LEU A 132 -13.76 -13.52 10.60
C LEU A 132 -13.31 -12.46 9.59
N ILE A 133 -12.85 -11.29 10.05
CA ILE A 133 -12.47 -10.19 9.17
C ILE A 133 -11.26 -9.42 9.71
N GLU A 134 -10.37 -9.04 8.82
CA GLU A 134 -9.29 -8.09 9.04
C GLU A 134 -9.55 -6.84 8.20
N VAL A 135 -9.50 -5.66 8.83
CA VAL A 135 -9.57 -4.37 8.16
C VAL A 135 -8.20 -3.70 8.26
N SER A 136 -7.49 -3.68 7.14
CA SER A 136 -6.15 -3.10 7.02
C SER A 136 -6.14 -1.86 6.13
N TRP A 137 -5.11 -1.04 6.27
CA TRP A 137 -4.96 0.19 5.49
C TRP A 137 -3.63 0.18 4.75
N ARG A 138 -3.61 0.74 3.54
CA ARG A 138 -2.39 0.92 2.76
C ARG A 138 -2.37 2.22 1.98
N LEU A 139 -1.17 2.74 1.77
CA LEU A 139 -0.88 3.74 0.75
C LEU A 139 -0.61 2.99 -0.56
N HIS A 140 -1.50 3.17 -1.54
CA HIS A 140 -1.40 2.56 -2.85
C HIS A 140 -0.86 3.58 -3.85
N PHE A 141 0.36 3.32 -4.33
CA PHE A 141 1.08 4.18 -5.26
C PHE A 141 0.98 3.63 -6.67
N GLN A 142 0.70 4.51 -7.60
CA GLN A 142 0.82 4.28 -9.03
C GLN A 142 1.82 5.30 -9.58
N PHE A 143 2.92 4.82 -10.15
CA PHE A 143 3.91 5.65 -10.83
C PHE A 143 3.81 5.39 -12.32
N VAL A 144 3.65 6.45 -13.10
CA VAL A 144 3.92 6.43 -14.54
C VAL A 144 5.37 6.83 -14.72
N THR A 145 6.17 5.98 -15.32
CA THR A 145 7.59 6.18 -15.57
C THR A 145 7.87 6.17 -17.06
N SER A 146 8.77 7.04 -17.55
CA SER A 146 9.14 6.99 -18.97
C SER A 146 10.11 5.85 -19.25
N THR A 147 9.93 5.22 -20.41
CA THR A 147 10.86 4.23 -20.97
C THR A 147 11.79 4.83 -22.04
N ASN A 148 11.66 6.12 -22.37
CA ASN A 148 12.56 6.79 -23.31
C ASN A 148 13.92 7.06 -22.65
N ALA A 149 15.00 6.54 -23.27
CA ALA A 149 16.37 6.75 -22.83
C ALA A 149 16.79 8.23 -22.86
N GLU A 150 16.29 9.03 -23.80
CA GLU A 150 16.61 10.46 -23.92
C GLU A 150 16.15 11.29 -22.72
N LEU A 151 15.13 10.81 -22.00
CA LEU A 151 14.64 11.42 -20.77
C LEU A 151 15.37 10.90 -19.51
N SER A 152 16.24 9.89 -19.63
CA SER A 152 17.02 9.38 -18.50
C SER A 152 17.86 10.50 -17.85
N SER A 153 18.10 10.39 -16.54
CA SER A 153 18.88 11.39 -15.80
C SER A 153 20.30 11.58 -16.36
N GLU A 154 20.87 10.54 -16.98
CA GLU A 154 22.26 10.52 -17.46
C GLU A 154 22.40 11.35 -18.75
N MET A 155 21.54 11.13 -19.76
CA MET A 155 21.61 11.85 -21.04
C MET A 155 21.30 13.36 -20.94
N LEU A 156 20.53 13.78 -19.93
CA LEU A 156 20.24 15.20 -19.70
C LEU A 156 21.42 15.96 -19.07
N LEU A 157 22.35 15.27 -18.41
CA LEU A 157 23.55 15.90 -17.84
C LEU A 157 24.59 16.16 -18.94
N ASP A 158 24.88 15.18 -19.79
CA ASP A 158 25.85 15.33 -20.90
C ASP A 158 25.46 16.45 -21.88
N ARG A 159 24.16 16.63 -22.16
CA ARG A 159 23.64 17.74 -22.99
C ARG A 159 24.04 19.13 -22.50
N THR A 160 24.36 19.31 -21.23
CA THR A 160 24.76 20.63 -20.68
C THR A 160 26.24 20.95 -20.88
N ALA A 161 27.07 19.98 -21.30
CA ALA A 161 28.53 20.15 -21.38
C ALA A 161 29.05 20.52 -22.79
N GLU A 162 28.32 20.20 -23.87
CA GLU A 162 28.87 20.24 -25.24
C GLU A 162 28.16 21.20 -26.23
N SER A 163 27.17 21.98 -25.80
CA SER A 163 26.42 22.85 -26.74
C SER A 163 25.88 24.15 -26.12
N GLU A 164 26.71 25.19 -26.10
CA GLU A 164 26.30 26.56 -25.71
C GLU A 164 25.50 27.29 -26.81
N GLU A 165 25.39 26.72 -28.02
CA GLU A 165 24.63 27.29 -29.14
C GLU A 165 23.20 26.72 -29.23
N GLY A 166 22.25 27.40 -28.60
CA GLY A 166 20.87 27.47 -29.10
C GLY A 166 19.97 26.23 -28.97
N LEU A 167 20.22 25.31 -28.03
CA LEU A 167 19.28 24.21 -27.75
C LEU A 167 17.98 24.69 -27.09
N GLU A 168 17.01 25.12 -27.91
CA GLU A 168 15.61 25.28 -27.49
C GLU A 168 15.07 23.93 -27.00
N TRP A 169 14.70 23.85 -25.71
CA TRP A 169 14.09 22.64 -25.17
C TRP A 169 12.64 22.54 -25.67
N VAL A 170 12.43 21.68 -26.68
CA VAL A 170 11.10 21.33 -27.17
C VAL A 170 10.58 20.13 -26.38
N ALA A 171 9.38 20.26 -25.80
CA ALA A 171 8.71 19.16 -25.14
C ALA A 171 8.38 18.04 -26.16
N PRO A 172 8.71 16.76 -25.89
CA PRO A 172 8.29 15.66 -26.75
C PRO A 172 6.77 15.58 -26.83
N THR A 173 6.22 15.52 -28.06
CA THR A 173 4.77 15.37 -28.30
C THR A 173 4.22 14.07 -27.73
N ASP A 174 5.02 13.00 -27.83
CA ASP A 174 4.71 11.66 -27.36
C ASP A 174 5.83 11.17 -26.44
N ILE A 175 5.46 10.53 -25.32
CA ILE A 175 6.40 9.96 -24.36
C ILE A 175 6.03 8.50 -24.13
N ALA A 176 6.97 7.59 -24.42
CA ALA A 176 6.82 6.18 -24.08
C ALA A 176 6.82 6.01 -22.55
N ILE A 177 5.81 5.33 -22.02
CA ILE A 177 5.56 5.16 -20.58
C ILE A 177 5.25 3.71 -20.21
N GLU A 178 5.58 3.35 -18.97
CA GLU A 178 4.98 2.21 -18.26
C GLU A 178 4.40 2.69 -16.93
N THR A 179 3.33 2.03 -16.50
CA THR A 179 2.78 2.19 -15.14
C THR A 179 3.27 1.06 -14.24
N MET A 180 3.86 1.40 -13.10
CA MET A 180 4.14 0.47 -12.01
C MET A 180 3.25 0.77 -10.80
N ILE A 181 3.01 -0.26 -9.99
CA ILE A 181 2.30 -0.16 -8.72
C ILE A 181 3.26 -0.48 -7.58
N TRP A 182 3.18 0.29 -6.51
CA TRP A 182 3.82 -0.02 -5.23
C TRP A 182 2.78 0.18 -4.12
N SER A 183 2.87 -0.57 -3.02
CA SER A 183 1.92 -0.42 -1.92
C SER A 183 2.63 -0.58 -0.58
N LEU A 184 2.27 0.27 0.37
CA LEU A 184 2.86 0.31 1.69
C LEU A 184 1.74 0.19 2.74
N PRO A 185 1.71 -0.87 3.57
CA PRO A 185 0.75 -0.97 4.67
C PRO A 185 1.01 0.13 5.72
N ILE A 186 -0.07 0.63 6.30
CA ILE A 186 -0.08 1.56 7.42
C ILE A 186 -1.13 1.14 8.44
N THR A 187 -1.02 1.65 9.67
CA THR A 187 -2.03 1.41 10.72
C THR A 187 -2.78 2.69 11.02
N ILE A 188 -4.11 2.62 11.07
CA ILE A 188 -4.97 3.74 11.47
C ILE A 188 -5.67 3.37 12.77
N TYR A 189 -5.50 4.20 13.80
CA TYR A 189 -6.10 4.03 15.12
C TYR A 189 -7.34 4.92 15.31
N PRO A 190 -8.28 4.54 16.20
CA PRO A 190 -9.36 5.41 16.62
C PRO A 190 -8.83 6.72 17.24
N THR A 191 -9.57 7.81 17.06
CA THR A 191 -9.33 9.10 17.73
C THR A 191 -10.27 9.26 18.91
N ALA A 192 -9.75 9.69 20.06
CA ALA A 192 -10.60 10.01 21.21
C ALA A 192 -11.49 11.23 20.89
N PRO A 193 -12.80 11.23 21.21
CA PRO A 193 -13.71 12.32 20.82
C PRO A 193 -13.26 13.73 21.26
N LEU A 194 -12.55 13.82 22.40
CA LEU A 194 -11.97 15.06 22.94
C LEU A 194 -10.84 15.65 22.06
N GLN A 195 -10.28 14.88 21.14
CA GLN A 195 -9.21 15.30 20.21
C GLN A 195 -9.77 15.75 18.85
N ILE A 196 -11.08 15.64 18.62
CA ILE A 196 -11.75 16.13 17.41
C ILE A 196 -12.04 17.62 17.60
N PRO A 197 -11.61 18.52 16.68
CA PRO A 197 -11.97 19.93 16.75
C PRO A 197 -13.50 20.09 16.63
N GLN A 198 -14.18 20.28 17.76
CA GLN A 198 -15.59 20.66 17.74
C GLN A 198 -15.70 22.14 17.32
N PRO A 199 -16.62 22.50 16.40
CA PRO A 199 -16.98 23.89 16.22
C PRO A 199 -17.68 24.34 17.50
N CYS A 200 -16.97 25.15 18.30
CA CYS A 200 -17.49 25.64 19.57
C CYS A 200 -18.62 26.64 19.31
N GLY A 201 -19.86 26.24 19.58
CA GLY A 201 -21.05 27.09 19.44
C GLY A 201 -22.28 26.49 20.12
N GLU A 202 -23.19 27.33 20.61
CA GLU A 202 -24.51 26.88 21.05
C GLU A 202 -25.37 26.49 19.84
N TYR A 203 -25.64 25.21 19.67
CA TYR A 203 -26.60 24.71 18.68
C TYR A 203 -28.02 24.71 19.26
N LYS A 204 -28.73 25.84 19.16
CA LYS A 204 -30.18 25.90 19.49
C LYS A 204 -31.02 25.33 18.35
N LEU A 205 -31.40 24.07 18.47
CA LEU A 205 -32.37 23.41 17.58
C LEU A 205 -33.78 23.94 17.88
N ASN A 206 -34.19 25.01 17.19
CA ASN A 206 -35.56 25.54 17.28
C ASN A 206 -36.51 24.64 16.48
N ILE A 207 -37.13 23.66 17.14
CA ILE A 207 -38.30 22.96 16.60
C ILE A 207 -39.50 23.92 16.70
N LYS A 208 -40.18 24.14 15.57
CA LYS A 208 -41.45 24.87 15.48
C LYS A 208 -42.62 23.90 15.37
#